data_AF-A0A7C8ZL58-F1
#
_entry.id   AF-A0A7C8ZL58-F1
#
_cell.length_a   1.000
_cell.length_b   1.000
_cell.length_c   1.000
_cell.angle_alpha   90.00
_cell.angle_beta   90.00
_cell.angle_gamma   90.00
#
_symmetry.space_group_name_H-M   'P 1'
#
loop_
_entity.id
_entity.type
_entity.pdbx_description
1 polymer ?
#
loop_
_entity_poly.entity_id
_entity_poly.type
_entity_poly.pdbx_seq_one_letter_code
_entity_poly.pdbx_strand_id
1 'polypeptide(L)'
;MMGLRSCWPRPVVLLILSLLSCYSYNLSEARHHHQKLPSAVVVGTVYCDTCFQSDVSKGSHYISGATVAVECQEGSSRPAFYQEVKTNNQGKFKVVLPFSV
;
A
#
# COMPACT_ATOMS: atom_id res chain seq x y z
N MET A 1 39.15 -32.82 38.91
CA MET A 1 37.79 -32.65 38.33
C MET A 1 36.92 -31.99 39.39
N MET A 2 36.86 -30.66 39.40
CA MET A 2 36.06 -29.90 40.37
C MET A 2 34.60 -29.92 39.91
N GLY A 3 33.76 -30.69 40.61
CA GLY A 3 32.32 -30.61 40.45
C GLY A 3 31.81 -29.31 41.05
N LEU A 4 31.37 -28.36 40.20
CA LEU A 4 30.65 -27.18 40.64
C LEU A 4 29.28 -27.62 41.18
N ARG A 5 29.21 -27.84 42.50
CA ARG A 5 27.95 -27.86 43.23
C ARG A 5 27.49 -26.41 43.37
N SER A 6 26.68 -25.98 42.42
CA SER A 6 26.00 -24.68 42.43
C SER A 6 24.96 -24.66 43.57
N CYS A 7 25.37 -24.27 44.77
CA CYS A 7 24.46 -23.85 45.84
C CYS A 7 23.92 -22.45 45.51
N TRP A 8 23.14 -22.34 44.44
CA TRP A 8 22.31 -21.15 44.29
C TRP A 8 21.03 -21.31 45.10
N PRO A 9 20.67 -20.34 45.94
CA PRO A 9 19.38 -20.34 46.59
C PRO A 9 18.31 -20.45 45.50
N ARG A 10 17.37 -21.39 45.64
CA ARG A 10 16.17 -21.47 44.78
C ARG A 10 15.53 -20.10 44.47
N PRO A 11 15.47 -19.11 45.39
CA PRO A 11 14.94 -17.78 45.05
C PRO A 11 15.80 -16.98 44.05
N VAL A 12 17.13 -17.17 44.03
CA VAL A 12 18.03 -16.45 43.10
C VAL A 12 17.82 -16.92 41.67
N VAL A 13 17.61 -18.23 41.46
CA VAL A 13 17.33 -18.80 40.14
C VAL A 13 15.99 -18.29 39.59
N LEU A 14 14.97 -18.21 40.45
CA LEU A 14 13.65 -17.66 40.10
C LEU A 14 13.72 -16.17 39.72
N LEU A 15 14.51 -15.38 40.45
CA LEU A 15 14.69 -13.96 40.17
C LEU A 15 15.31 -13.74 38.77
N ILE A 16 16.36 -14.51 38.43
CA ILE A 16 17.05 -14.42 37.14
C ILE A 16 16.12 -14.81 35.98
N LEU A 17 15.31 -15.88 36.14
CA LEU A 17 14.32 -16.29 35.15
C LEU A 17 13.24 -15.21 34.92
N SER A 18 12.81 -14.51 35.98
CA SER A 18 11.84 -13.41 35.84
C SER A 18 12.42 -12.21 35.09
N LEU A 19 13.69 -11.85 35.32
CA LEU A 19 14.34 -10.73 34.65
C LEU A 19 14.60 -11.02 33.17
N LEU A 20 14.98 -12.26 32.82
CA LEU A 20 15.17 -12.70 31.43
C LEU A 20 13.87 -12.69 30.63
N SER A 21 12.76 -13.12 31.25
CA SER A 21 11.45 -13.11 30.60
C SER A 21 10.95 -11.66 30.38
N CYS A 22 11.08 -10.77 31.37
CA CYS A 22 10.79 -9.33 31.22
C CYS A 22 11.59 -8.66 30.10
N TYR A 23 12.87 -9.00 29.93
CA TYR A 23 13.67 -8.47 28.83
C TYR A 23 13.16 -8.95 27.45
N SER A 24 12.63 -10.17 27.39
CA SER A 24 12.07 -10.77 26.17
C SER A 24 10.72 -10.15 25.77
N TYR A 25 9.90 -9.72 26.73
CA TYR A 25 8.58 -9.12 26.47
C TYR A 25 8.67 -7.66 25.99
N ASN A 26 9.73 -6.93 26.33
CA ASN A 26 9.95 -5.56 25.85
C ASN A 26 10.45 -5.50 24.39
N LEU A 27 10.82 -6.65 23.80
CA LEU A 27 11.27 -6.76 22.41
C LEU A 27 10.15 -7.25 21.46
N SER A 28 8.88 -7.04 21.82
CA SER A 28 7.75 -7.19 20.89
C SER A 28 7.18 -5.82 20.58
N GLU A 29 8.02 -4.93 20.05
CA GLU A 29 7.54 -3.76 19.35
C GLU A 29 6.96 -4.27 18.02
N ALA A 30 5.65 -4.54 18.02
CA ALA A 30 4.90 -4.80 16.81
C ALA A 30 5.06 -3.56 15.91
N ARG A 31 6.06 -3.59 15.02
CA ARG A 31 6.17 -2.66 13.91
C ARG A 31 4.94 -2.87 13.07
N HIS A 32 3.87 -2.15 13.39
CA HIS A 32 2.81 -1.85 12.46
C HIS A 32 3.47 -1.04 11.34
N HIS A 33 4.12 -1.73 10.41
CA HIS A 33 4.27 -1.21 9.06
C HIS A 33 2.84 -0.99 8.60
N HIS A 34 2.36 0.24 8.79
CA HIS A 34 1.23 0.78 8.07
C HIS A 34 1.68 0.69 6.61
N GLN A 35 1.43 -0.45 5.97
CA GLN A 35 1.46 -0.54 4.53
C GLN A 35 0.50 0.55 4.11
N LYS A 36 1.05 1.64 3.58
CA LYS A 36 0.30 2.78 3.06
C LYS A 36 -0.40 2.23 1.82
N LEU A 37 -1.49 1.49 2.04
CA LEU A 37 -2.26 0.89 0.97
C LEU A 37 -2.77 2.07 0.15
N PRO A 38 -2.52 2.07 -1.17
CA PRO A 38 -3.02 3.13 -2.02
C PRO A 38 -4.54 3.16 -1.88
N SER A 39 -5.07 4.22 -1.28
CA SER A 39 -6.49 4.25 -0.90
C SER A 39 -7.40 4.73 -2.04
N ALA A 40 -6.81 5.14 -3.16
CA ALA A 40 -7.56 5.71 -4.28
C ALA A 40 -7.02 5.22 -5.64
N VAL A 41 -7.96 4.97 -6.54
CA VAL A 41 -7.69 4.50 -7.90
C VAL A 41 -8.55 5.30 -8.87
N VAL A 42 -7.92 5.87 -9.89
CA VAL A 42 -8.61 6.47 -11.03
C VAL A 42 -8.84 5.39 -12.07
N VAL A 43 -10.10 5.16 -12.45
CA VAL A 43 -10.50 4.24 -13.52
C VAL A 43 -11.32 4.99 -14.54
N GLY A 44 -11.09 4.71 -15.81
CA GLY A 44 -11.82 5.37 -16.90
C GLY A 44 -11.77 4.56 -18.18
N THR A 45 -12.57 4.99 -19.15
CA THR A 45 -12.63 4.40 -20.50
C THR A 45 -12.53 5.52 -21.53
N VAL A 46 -11.68 5.32 -22.54
CA VAL A 46 -11.51 6.24 -23.67
C VAL A 46 -12.21 5.64 -24.89
N TYR A 47 -13.07 6.43 -25.51
CA TYR A 47 -13.80 6.05 -26.71
C TYR A 47 -13.84 7.24 -27.68
N CYS A 48 -14.02 6.93 -28.96
CA CYS A 48 -14.27 7.92 -29.99
C CYS A 48 -15.77 8.25 -29.98
N ASP A 49 -16.13 9.50 -29.72
CA ASP A 49 -17.49 9.98 -29.91
C ASP A 49 -17.71 10.27 -31.40
N THR A 50 -18.41 9.38 -32.08
CA THR A 50 -18.88 9.63 -33.44
C THR A 50 -20.18 10.43 -33.35
N CYS A 51 -20.09 11.75 -33.48
CA CYS A 51 -21.18 12.70 -33.29
C CYS A 51 -22.44 12.33 -34.10
N PHE A 52 -23.37 11.56 -33.53
CA PHE A 52 -24.77 11.45 -34.00
C PHE A 52 -25.74 10.81 -33.00
N GLN A 53 -25.28 10.22 -31.89
CA GLN A 53 -26.15 9.78 -30.79
C GLN A 53 -25.48 10.16 -29.45
N SER A 54 -26.14 11.02 -28.69
CA SER A 54 -25.69 11.57 -27.40
C SER A 54 -25.63 10.54 -26.27
N ASP A 55 -26.10 9.32 -26.53
CA ASP A 55 -25.89 8.17 -25.67
C ASP A 55 -24.68 7.41 -26.19
N VAL A 56 -23.79 6.99 -25.28
CA VAL A 56 -22.67 6.08 -25.56
C VAL A 56 -23.25 4.82 -26.19
N SER A 57 -23.45 4.85 -27.50
CA SER A 57 -24.07 3.76 -28.22
C SER A 57 -23.14 2.57 -28.08
N LYS A 58 -23.69 1.36 -28.04
CA LYS A 58 -22.90 0.12 -27.99
C LYS A 58 -21.91 -0.03 -29.17
N GLY A 59 -21.93 0.90 -30.14
CA GLY A 59 -21.00 1.02 -31.26
C GLY A 59 -19.94 2.13 -31.12
N SER A 60 -19.83 2.86 -30.01
CA SER A 60 -18.73 3.79 -29.78
C SER A 60 -17.39 3.04 -29.79
N HIS A 61 -16.49 3.40 -30.69
CA HIS A 61 -15.23 2.68 -30.88
C HIS A 61 -14.27 2.98 -29.72
N TYR A 62 -14.07 2.01 -28.85
CA TYR A 62 -13.08 2.11 -27.77
C TYR A 62 -11.68 2.32 -28.36
N ILE A 63 -10.93 3.27 -27.80
CA ILE A 63 -9.60 3.59 -28.32
C ILE A 63 -8.57 2.77 -27.55
N SER A 64 -8.04 1.73 -28.19
CA SER A 64 -6.94 0.92 -27.66
C SER A 64 -5.60 1.63 -27.80
N GLY A 65 -4.74 1.53 -26.78
CA GLY A 65 -3.38 2.07 -26.80
C GLY A 65 -3.28 3.59 -26.70
N ALA A 66 -4.38 4.29 -26.40
CA ALA A 66 -4.37 5.73 -26.14
C ALA A 66 -3.57 6.03 -24.87
N THR A 67 -2.74 7.07 -24.92
CA THR A 67 -2.02 7.58 -23.75
C THR A 67 -2.94 8.50 -22.96
N VAL A 68 -3.10 8.20 -21.68
CA VAL A 68 -3.87 9.00 -20.72
C VAL A 68 -2.91 9.46 -19.62
N ALA A 69 -2.82 10.78 -19.41
CA ALA A 69 -2.09 11.37 -18.30
C ALA A 69 -3.04 11.69 -17.15
N VAL A 70 -2.68 11.29 -15.93
CA VAL A 70 -3.34 11.70 -14.69
C VAL A 70 -2.39 12.63 -13.95
N GLU A 71 -2.82 13.87 -13.76
CA GLU A 71 -2.08 14.90 -13.05
C GLU A 71 -2.84 15.37 -11.81
N CYS A 72 -2.13 15.56 -10.70
CA CYS A 72 -2.63 16.25 -9.52
C CYS A 72 -1.68 17.40 -9.22
N GLN A 73 -2.24 18.62 -9.16
CA GLN A 73 -1.49 19.79 -8.75
C GLN A 73 -1.09 19.69 -7.27
N GLU A 74 0.08 20.24 -6.93
CA GLU A 74 0.52 20.34 -5.55
C GLU A 74 -0.47 21.17 -4.74
N GLY A 75 -0.97 20.58 -3.65
CA GLY A 75 -1.82 21.25 -2.68
C GLY A 75 -1.14 21.31 -1.33
N SER A 76 -1.69 22.09 -0.40
CA SER A 76 -1.14 22.26 0.96
C SER A 76 -0.93 20.95 1.75
N SER A 77 -1.61 19.86 1.36
CA SER A 77 -1.57 18.55 2.01
C SER A 77 -1.28 17.38 1.07
N ARG A 78 -1.04 17.63 -0.23
CA ARG A 78 -0.91 16.57 -1.24
C ARG A 78 0.25 16.85 -2.19
N PRO A 79 1.18 15.89 -2.39
CA PRO A 79 2.28 16.07 -3.31
C PRO A 79 1.77 16.15 -4.75
N ALA A 80 2.53 16.83 -5.61
CA ALA A 80 2.33 16.76 -7.05
C ALA A 80 2.40 15.28 -7.53
N PHE A 81 1.54 14.92 -8.47
CA PHE A 81 1.52 13.58 -9.04
C PHE A 81 1.29 13.67 -10.55
N TYR A 82 2.05 12.90 -11.31
CA TYR A 82 1.91 12.75 -12.74
C TYR A 82 2.14 11.30 -13.13
N GLN A 83 1.22 10.70 -13.88
CA GLN A 83 1.42 9.38 -14.44
C GLN A 83 0.70 9.23 -15.78
N GLU A 84 1.43 8.71 -16.77
CA GLU A 84 0.87 8.26 -18.04
C GLU A 84 0.60 6.76 -18.02
N VAL A 85 -0.54 6.37 -18.57
CA VAL A 85 -0.90 4.96 -18.81
C VAL A 85 -1.49 4.80 -20.20
N LYS A 86 -1.39 3.59 -20.74
CA LYS A 86 -2.06 3.24 -22.00
C LYS A 86 -3.37 2.51 -21.74
N THR A 87 -4.38 2.81 -22.54
CA THR A 87 -5.64 2.06 -22.53
C THR A 87 -5.46 0.67 -23.10
N ASN A 88 -6.25 -0.28 -22.59
CA ASN A 88 -6.31 -1.64 -23.13
C ASN A 88 -7.21 -1.74 -24.37
N ASN A 89 -7.40 -2.96 -24.90
CA ASN A 89 -8.23 -3.21 -26.08
C ASN A 89 -9.70 -2.80 -25.95
N GLN A 90 -10.19 -2.53 -24.72
CA GLN A 90 -11.53 -2.02 -24.44
C GLN A 90 -11.53 -0.52 -24.12
N GLY A 91 -10.43 0.20 -24.40
CA GLY A 91 -10.29 1.61 -24.07
C GLY A 91 -10.14 1.91 -22.57
N LYS A 92 -10.05 0.88 -21.71
CA LYS A 92 -10.03 1.06 -20.25
C LYS A 92 -8.62 1.35 -19.76
N PHE A 93 -8.51 2.19 -18.74
CA PHE A 93 -7.27 2.45 -18.01
C PHE A 93 -7.48 2.49 -16.50
N LYS A 94 -6.39 2.32 -15.76
CA LYS A 94 -6.36 2.35 -14.29
C LYS A 94 -5.07 3.01 -13.82
N VAL A 95 -5.17 3.98 -12.90
CA VAL A 95 -4.04 4.64 -12.24
C VAL A 95 -4.23 4.55 -10.74
N VAL A 96 -3.19 4.11 -10.03
CA VAL A 96 -3.19 3.98 -8.57
C VAL A 96 -2.54 5.21 -7.99
N LEU A 97 -3.26 5.97 -7.15
CA LEU A 97 -2.71 7.18 -6.56
C LEU A 97 -1.80 6.82 -5.37
N PRO A 98 -0.67 7.55 -5.16
CA PRO A 98 0.25 7.30 -4.07
C PRO A 98 -0.25 7.84 -2.71
N PHE A 99 -1.48 8.33 -2.65
CA PHE A 99 -2.12 8.90 -1.48
C PHE A 99 -3.62 8.58 -1.46
N SER A 100 -4.23 8.76 -0.29
CA SER A 100 -5.68 8.70 -0.09
C SER A 100 -6.31 10.04 -0.49
N VAL A 101 -7.50 10.00 -1.11
CA VAL A 101 -8.24 11.20 -1.53
C VAL A 101 -9.36 11.55 -0.57
#